data_AF-A0A8T5LMY5-F1
#
_entry.id   AF-A0A8T5LMY5-F1
#
_cell.length_a   1.000
_cell.length_b   1.000
_cell.length_c   1.000
_cell.angle_alpha   90.00
_cell.angle_beta   90.00
_cell.angle_gamma   90.00
#
_symmetry.space_group_name_H-M   'P 1'
#
loop_
_entity.id
_entity.type
_entity.pdbx_description
1 polymer ?
#
loop_
_entity_poly.entity_id
_entity_poly.type
_entity_poly.pdbx_seq_one_letter_code
_entity_poly.pdbx_strand_id
1 'polypeptide(L)'
;MKKGFFEKRYESVRKRLGLPKEVDKKKKLLIIQIDALSHSTLLHLMDKGYCRFLKKLISNKDYHLQKYNCGIPSGTPSIQSAIMYGDNSKVPGFRYIDKKRKMQISFGTPHLARYVEKKYFSGKKGILKGGSSYSNHF
;
A
#
# COMPACT_ATOMS: atom_id res chain seq x y z
N MET A 1 -28.37 -0.10 -7.53
CA MET A 1 -27.75 1.05 -6.83
C MET A 1 -27.92 2.31 -7.68
N LYS A 2 -28.42 3.41 -7.11
CA LYS A 2 -28.71 4.65 -7.86
C LYS A 2 -27.40 5.40 -8.18
N LYS A 3 -27.02 5.44 -9.47
CA LYS A 3 -25.81 6.12 -10.01
C LYS A 3 -25.62 7.55 -9.49
N GLY A 4 -26.69 8.33 -9.36
CA GLY A 4 -26.62 9.77 -9.07
C GLY A 4 -26.19 10.17 -7.65
N PHE A 5 -26.24 9.28 -6.65
CA PHE A 5 -25.84 9.64 -5.28
C PHE A 5 -24.32 9.75 -5.12
N PHE A 6 -23.57 8.84 -5.75
CA PHE A 6 -22.11 8.86 -5.72
C PHE A 6 -21.57 10.01 -6.58
N GLU A 7 -22.08 10.21 -7.81
CA GLU A 7 -21.58 11.26 -8.72
C GLU A 7 -21.53 12.67 -8.09
N LYS A 8 -22.60 13.11 -7.41
CA LYS A 8 -22.62 14.44 -6.77
C LYS A 8 -21.64 14.56 -5.60
N ARG A 9 -21.48 13.50 -4.80
CA ARG A 9 -20.61 13.50 -3.61
C ARG A 9 -19.13 13.57 -3.98
N TYR A 10 -18.73 12.86 -5.04
CA TYR A 10 -17.32 12.80 -5.47
C TYR A 10 -16.91 13.94 -6.40
N GLU A 11 -17.84 14.70 -6.99
CA GLU A 11 -17.52 15.88 -7.82
C GLU A 11 -16.79 16.99 -7.02
N SER A 12 -17.27 17.30 -5.81
CA SER A 12 -16.62 18.29 -4.94
C SER A 12 -15.17 17.91 -4.60
N VAL A 13 -14.95 16.62 -4.28
CA VAL A 13 -13.63 16.05 -4.00
C VAL A 13 -12.76 16.05 -5.26
N ARG A 14 -13.32 15.67 -6.42
CA ARG A 14 -12.64 15.68 -7.72
C ARG A 14 -12.11 17.08 -8.06
N LYS A 15 -12.95 18.11 -7.93
CA LYS A 15 -12.57 19.51 -8.16
C LYS A 15 -11.49 19.97 -7.18
N ARG A 16 -11.65 19.66 -5.89
CA ARG A 16 -10.68 20.02 -4.84
C ARG A 16 -9.30 19.38 -5.07
N LEU A 17 -9.27 18.16 -5.60
CA LEU A 17 -8.04 17.42 -5.87
C LEU A 17 -7.48 17.66 -7.29
N GLY A 18 -8.10 18.54 -8.09
CA GLY A 18 -7.67 18.81 -9.47
C GLY A 18 -7.73 17.58 -10.40
N LEU A 19 -8.57 16.60 -10.08
CA LEU A 19 -8.64 15.34 -10.82
C LEU A 19 -9.37 15.55 -12.15
N PRO A 20 -8.86 14.96 -13.27
CA PRO A 20 -9.48 15.11 -14.57
C PRO A 20 -10.94 14.62 -14.57
N LYS A 21 -11.80 15.31 -15.33
CA LYS A 21 -13.23 14.97 -15.43
C LYS A 21 -13.42 13.69 -16.25
N GLU A 22 -12.60 13.50 -17.27
CA GLU A 22 -12.55 12.27 -18.04
C GLU A 22 -11.77 11.20 -17.28
N VAL A 23 -12.46 10.09 -17.01
CA VAL A 23 -11.84 8.91 -16.45
C VAL A 23 -11.24 8.12 -17.60
N ASP A 24 -9.92 7.96 -17.59
CA ASP A 24 -9.25 6.99 -18.45
C ASP A 24 -9.92 5.62 -18.29
N LYS A 25 -10.48 5.10 -19.39
CA LYS A 25 -11.24 3.84 -19.42
C LYS A 25 -10.34 2.60 -19.30
N LYS A 26 -9.01 2.78 -19.33
CA LYS A 26 -8.07 1.68 -19.09
C LYS A 26 -8.24 1.12 -17.67
N LYS A 27 -8.11 -0.20 -17.55
CA LYS A 27 -8.08 -0.87 -16.25
C LYS A 27 -6.87 -0.36 -15.46
N LYS A 28 -7.12 0.02 -14.20
CA LYS A 28 -6.09 0.45 -13.24
C LYS A 28 -6.04 -0.54 -12.08
N LEU A 29 -4.87 -0.65 -11.44
CA LEU A 29 -4.69 -1.44 -10.23
C LEU A 29 -4.77 -0.51 -9.01
N LEU A 30 -5.63 -0.85 -8.05
CA LEU A 30 -5.67 -0.23 -6.73
C LEU A 30 -5.24 -1.27 -5.71
N ILE A 31 -4.21 -0.95 -4.93
CA ILE A 31 -3.76 -1.76 -3.79
C ILE A 31 -4.04 -0.95 -2.53
N ILE A 32 -4.67 -1.57 -1.54
CA ILE A 32 -4.93 -0.98 -0.24
C ILE A 32 -4.16 -1.78 0.79
N GLN A 33 -3.22 -1.13 1.47
CA GLN A 33 -2.52 -1.69 2.62
C GLN A 33 -3.19 -1.15 3.89
N ILE A 34 -3.59 -2.05 4.79
CA ILE A 34 -4.03 -1.70 6.15
C ILE A 34 -2.89 -2.12 7.07
N ASP A 35 -2.23 -1.15 7.69
CA ASP A 35 -1.08 -1.45 8.55
C ASP A 35 -1.50 -2.26 9.78
N ALA A 36 -0.64 -3.20 10.19
CA ALA A 36 -0.84 -4.10 11.32
C ALA A 36 -2.14 -4.94 11.31
N LEU A 37 -2.84 -5.09 10.18
CA LEU A 37 -4.04 -5.93 10.11
C LEU A 37 -3.68 -7.41 9.91
N SER A 38 -3.84 -8.22 10.95
CA SER A 38 -3.64 -9.66 10.86
C SER A 38 -4.81 -10.37 10.17
N HIS A 39 -4.50 -11.52 9.55
CA HIS A 39 -5.52 -12.38 8.92
C HIS A 39 -6.59 -12.85 9.92
N SER A 40 -6.19 -13.26 11.13
CA SER A 40 -7.12 -13.73 12.17
C SER A 40 -8.01 -12.60 12.68
N THR A 41 -7.46 -11.39 12.84
CA THR A 41 -8.23 -10.20 13.21
C THR A 41 -9.29 -9.89 12.16
N LEU A 42 -8.93 -9.91 10.87
CA LEU A 42 -9.90 -9.64 9.80
C LEU A 42 -11.04 -10.67 9.77
N LEU A 43 -10.73 -11.96 9.93
CA LEU A 43 -11.75 -13.01 10.04
C LEU A 43 -12.67 -12.77 11.24
N HIS A 44 -12.10 -12.49 12.42
CA HIS A 44 -12.89 -12.21 13.62
C HIS A 44 -13.85 -11.03 13.43
N LEU A 45 -13.38 -9.94 12.81
CA LEU A 45 -14.19 -8.75 12.52
C LEU A 45 -15.29 -9.03 11.47
N MET A 46 -15.02 -9.91 10.50
CA MET A 46 -16.05 -10.38 9.56
C MET A 46 -17.14 -11.18 10.27
N ASP A 47 -16.78 -12.05 11.21
CA ASP A 47 -17.73 -12.88 11.96
C ASP A 47 -18.58 -12.07 12.93
N LYS A 48 -18.01 -11.04 13.55
CA LYS A 48 -18.75 -10.05 14.33
C LYS A 48 -19.61 -9.11 13.47
N GLY A 49 -19.53 -9.20 12.15
CA GLY A 49 -20.36 -8.42 11.23
C GLY A 49 -19.91 -6.97 11.02
N TYR A 50 -18.66 -6.62 11.37
CA TYR A 50 -18.07 -5.30 11.10
C TYR A 50 -17.60 -5.16 9.65
N CYS A 51 -17.23 -6.25 8.99
CA CYS A 51 -16.69 -6.26 7.63
C CYS A 51 -17.64 -6.93 6.62
N ARG A 52 -18.95 -6.62 6.68
CA ARG A 52 -20.00 -7.31 5.87
C ARG A 52 -19.74 -7.28 4.37
N PHE A 53 -19.23 -6.16 3.85
CA PHE A 53 -18.90 -6.02 2.44
C PHE A 53 -17.81 -7.01 1.99
N LEU A 54 -16.71 -7.08 2.74
CA LEU A 54 -15.61 -8.01 2.44
C LEU A 54 -16.05 -9.47 2.61
N LYS A 55 -16.84 -9.78 3.65
CA LYS A 55 -17.41 -11.13 3.85
C LYS A 55 -18.24 -11.56 2.64
N LYS A 56 -19.09 -10.67 2.11
CA LYS A 56 -19.91 -10.94 0.90
C LYS A 56 -19.04 -11.21 -0.34
N LEU A 57 -17.98 -10.43 -0.56
CA LEU A 57 -17.07 -10.63 -1.69
C LEU A 57 -16.45 -12.03 -1.66
N ILE A 58 -16.01 -12.49 -0.49
CA ILE A 58 -15.39 -13.80 -0.32
C ILE A 58 -16.43 -14.92 -0.46
N SER A 59 -17.64 -14.75 0.11
CA SER A 59 -18.72 -15.75 0.03
C SER A 59 -19.20 -16.02 -1.39
N ASN A 60 -19.13 -15.04 -2.29
CA ASN A 60 -19.52 -15.17 -3.70
C ASN A 60 -18.51 -15.97 -4.54
N LYS A 61 -17.40 -16.46 -3.96
CA LYS A 61 -16.32 -17.24 -4.61
C LYS A 61 -15.54 -16.52 -5.72
N ASP A 62 -15.84 -15.26 -6.02
CA ASP A 62 -15.07 -14.42 -6.95
C ASP A 62 -13.78 -13.86 -6.31
N TYR A 63 -13.67 -13.90 -4.98
CA TYR A 63 -12.55 -13.36 -4.23
C TYR A 63 -12.06 -14.34 -3.16
N HIS A 64 -10.74 -14.34 -2.94
CA HIS A 64 -10.10 -15.20 -1.95
C HIS A 64 -9.42 -14.37 -0.87
N LEU A 65 -9.61 -14.77 0.38
CA LEU A 65 -8.79 -14.31 1.49
C LEU A 65 -7.59 -15.26 1.63
N GLN A 66 -6.38 -14.70 1.57
CA GLN A 66 -5.15 -15.46 1.72
C GLN A 66 -4.28 -14.87 2.83
N LYS A 67 -3.58 -15.73 3.56
CA LYS A 67 -2.52 -15.31 4.47
C LYS A 67 -1.37 -14.75 3.65
N TYR A 68 -0.84 -13.61 4.07
CA TYR A 68 0.36 -13.02 3.48
C TYR A 68 1.56 -13.23 4.40
N ASN A 69 2.66 -13.72 3.85
CA ASN A 69 3.91 -13.85 4.61
C ASN A 69 4.68 -12.52 4.52
N CYS A 70 4.68 -11.77 5.61
CA CYS A 70 5.35 -10.48 5.70
C CYS A 70 6.89 -10.58 5.78
N GLY A 71 7.44 -11.79 5.97
CA GLY A 71 8.87 -12.01 6.15
C GLY A 71 9.44 -11.41 7.45
N ILE A 72 10.75 -11.52 7.61
CA ILE A 72 11.50 -10.91 8.71
C ILE A 72 12.52 -9.93 8.11
N PRO A 73 12.55 -8.66 8.53
CA PRO A 73 11.66 -8.05 9.52
C PRO A 73 10.26 -7.79 8.95
N SER A 74 9.22 -7.96 9.78
CA SER A 74 7.81 -7.69 9.45
C SER A 74 7.44 -6.20 9.57
N GLY A 75 8.41 -5.30 9.39
CA GLY A 75 8.21 -3.86 9.51
C GLY A 75 7.66 -3.25 8.21
N THR A 76 6.85 -2.21 8.33
CA THR A 76 6.21 -1.50 7.20
C THR A 76 7.15 -1.20 6.03
N PRO A 77 8.36 -0.64 6.20
CA PRO A 77 9.24 -0.37 5.05
C PRO A 77 9.84 -1.64 4.41
N SER A 78 10.03 -2.72 5.16
CA SER A 78 10.48 -4.00 4.59
C SER A 78 9.39 -4.61 3.70
N ILE A 79 8.14 -4.62 4.20
CA ILE A 79 6.99 -5.13 3.44
C ILE A 79 6.73 -4.24 2.22
N GLN A 80 6.77 -2.92 2.38
CA GLN A 80 6.55 -1.99 1.28
C GLN A 80 7.61 -2.12 0.20
N SER A 81 8.89 -2.30 0.54
CA SER A 81 9.91 -2.49 -0.50
C SER A 81 9.73 -3.82 -1.23
N ALA A 82 9.30 -4.89 -0.54
CA ALA A 82 8.95 -6.16 -1.18
C ALA A 82 7.77 -6.01 -2.15
N ILE A 83 6.69 -5.35 -1.73
CA ILE A 83 5.52 -5.09 -2.58
C ILE A 83 5.91 -4.21 -3.78
N MET A 84 6.66 -3.14 -3.54
CA MET A 84 6.95 -2.15 -4.56
C MET A 84 8.00 -2.60 -5.55
N TYR A 85 9.07 -3.25 -5.09
CA TYR A 85 10.25 -3.55 -5.90
C TYR A 85 10.62 -5.04 -5.96
N GLY A 86 9.83 -5.92 -5.33
CA GLY A 86 10.12 -7.36 -5.27
C GLY A 86 11.36 -7.71 -4.43
N ASP A 87 11.81 -6.82 -3.54
CA ASP A 87 13.01 -7.02 -2.72
C ASP A 87 12.98 -6.20 -1.43
N ASN A 88 13.31 -6.84 -0.32
CA ASN A 88 13.44 -6.23 1.00
C ASN A 88 14.78 -6.54 1.69
N SER A 89 15.71 -7.19 0.99
CA SER A 89 17.03 -7.58 1.53
C SER A 89 17.89 -6.40 1.99
N LYS A 90 17.55 -5.18 1.57
CA LYS A 90 18.26 -3.93 1.89
C LYS A 90 17.55 -3.09 2.96
N VAL A 91 16.44 -3.57 3.51
CA VAL A 91 15.63 -2.87 4.51
C VAL A 91 15.56 -3.70 5.80
N PRO A 92 16.60 -3.64 6.66
CA PRO A 92 16.70 -4.48 7.85
C PRO A 92 15.79 -4.03 9.01
N GLY A 93 15.10 -2.90 8.88
CA GLY A 93 14.17 -2.40 9.88
C GLY A 93 13.76 -0.95 9.62
N PHE A 94 12.89 -0.43 10.48
CA PHE A 94 12.41 0.96 10.39
C PHE A 94 13.50 2.00 10.67
N ARG A 95 14.44 1.67 11.56
CA ARG A 95 15.65 2.45 11.85
C ARG A 95 16.85 1.52 11.89
N TYR A 96 17.97 1.95 11.31
CA TYR A 96 19.23 1.21 11.35
C TYR A 96 20.42 2.13 11.07
N ILE A 97 21.64 1.69 11.38
CA ILE A 97 22.88 2.42 11.10
C ILE A 97 23.50 1.90 9.79
N ASP A 98 23.71 2.79 8.80
CA ASP A 98 24.62 2.51 7.68
C ASP A 98 26.06 2.69 8.16
N LYS A 99 26.71 1.59 8.54
CA LYS A 99 28.09 1.58 9.05
C LYS A 99 29.09 2.21 8.07
N LYS A 100 28.89 2.06 6.75
CA LYS A 100 29.82 2.60 5.75
C LYS A 100 29.78 4.13 5.72
N ARG A 101 28.62 4.71 6.01
CA ARG A 101 28.42 6.18 6.01
C ARG A 101 28.35 6.79 7.39
N LYS A 102 28.42 5.98 8.44
CA LYS A 102 28.26 6.41 9.85
C LYS A 102 26.98 7.24 10.04
N MET A 103 25.89 6.81 9.38
CA MET A 103 24.63 7.54 9.34
C MET A 103 23.48 6.67 9.83
N GLN A 104 22.58 7.26 10.61
CA GLN A 104 21.32 6.61 10.98
C GLN A 104 20.28 6.81 9.88
N ILE A 105 19.69 5.70 9.43
CA ILE A 105 18.54 5.68 8.54
C ILE A 105 17.27 5.59 9.36
N SER A 106 16.23 6.34 8.96
CA SER A 106 14.88 6.27 9.52
C SER A 106 13.85 6.47 8.41
N PHE A 107 12.89 5.56 8.29
CA PHE A 107 11.80 5.66 7.31
C PHE A 107 10.70 6.67 7.70
N GLY A 108 10.80 7.26 8.90
CA GLY A 108 10.02 8.45 9.27
C GLY A 108 10.57 9.75 8.68
N THR A 109 11.74 9.72 8.06
CA THR A 109 12.43 10.90 7.52
C THR A 109 12.47 10.83 5.98
N PRO A 110 11.67 11.63 5.26
CA PRO A 110 11.48 11.46 3.81
C PRO A 110 12.76 11.43 2.97
N HIS A 111 13.73 12.31 3.25
CA HIS A 111 14.97 12.36 2.48
C HIS A 111 15.85 11.12 2.70
N LEU A 112 15.81 10.49 3.89
CA LEU A 112 16.53 9.26 4.17
C LEU A 112 15.87 8.05 3.51
N ALA A 113 14.54 7.99 3.52
CA ALA A 113 13.80 6.94 2.80
C ALA A 113 14.07 7.00 1.29
N ARG A 114 14.01 8.20 0.70
CA ARG A 114 14.34 8.42 -0.72
C ARG A 114 15.80 8.08 -1.04
N TYR A 115 16.72 8.31 -0.10
CA TYR A 115 18.11 7.89 -0.25
C TYR A 115 18.22 6.36 -0.35
N VAL A 116 17.53 5.60 0.51
CA VAL A 116 17.49 4.13 0.46
C VAL A 116 16.91 3.67 -0.88
N GLU A 117 15.80 4.27 -1.30
CA GLU A 117 15.15 3.95 -2.58
C GLU A 117 16.10 4.10 -3.77
N LYS A 118 16.72 5.28 -3.91
CA LYS A 118 17.67 5.54 -4.99
C LYS A 118 18.85 4.58 -4.99
N LYS A 119 19.38 4.25 -3.80
CA LYS A 119 20.58 3.44 -3.66
C LYS A 119 20.35 1.96 -3.96
N TYR A 120 19.20 1.42 -3.56
CA TYR A 120 18.97 -0.02 -3.60
C TYR A 120 17.91 -0.46 -4.63
N PHE A 121 17.06 0.46 -5.11
CA PHE A 121 15.90 0.12 -5.93
C PHE A 121 15.82 0.90 -7.26
N SER A 122 16.74 1.82 -7.56
CA SER A 122 16.71 2.66 -8.78
C SER A 122 16.67 1.89 -10.12
N GLY A 123 17.21 0.68 -10.17
CA GLY A 123 17.16 -0.20 -11.35
C GLY A 123 15.95 -1.14 -11.40
N LYS A 124 15.09 -1.14 -10.38
CA LYS A 124 13.95 -2.07 -10.28
C LYS A 124 12.69 -1.43 -10.87
N LYS A 125 11.99 -2.18 -11.72
CA LYS A 125 10.70 -1.77 -12.26
C LYS A 125 9.63 -1.93 -11.17
N GLY A 126 9.42 -0.86 -10.38
CA GLY A 126 8.45 -0.90 -9.30
C GLY A 126 6.99 -0.90 -9.79
N ILE A 127 6.07 -1.37 -8.95
CA ILE A 127 4.63 -1.44 -9.26
C ILE A 127 3.97 -0.07 -9.50
N LEU A 128 4.64 1.01 -9.08
CA LEU A 128 4.14 2.39 -9.18
C LEU A 128 4.52 3.09 -10.49
N LYS A 129 5.07 2.38 -11.49
CA LYS A 129 5.39 3.00 -12.79
C LYS A 129 4.13 3.60 -13.43
N GLY A 130 4.05 4.93 -13.50
CA GLY A 130 2.88 5.65 -14.01
C GLY A 130 1.69 5.70 -13.03
N GLY A 131 1.91 5.34 -11.77
CA GLY A 131 0.93 5.42 -10.69
C GLY A 131 1.41 6.30 -9.54
N SER A 132 0.64 6.31 -8.46
CA SER A 132 0.93 7.06 -7.25
C SER A 132 0.64 6.20 -6.03
N SER A 133 1.29 6.51 -4.92
CA SER A 133 1.00 5.93 -3.61
C SER A 133 0.91 7.07 -2.58
N TYR A 134 0.11 6.85 -1.55
CA TYR A 134 -0.23 7.84 -0.54
C TYR A 134 -0.04 7.22 0.84
N SER A 135 0.44 8.02 1.80
CA SER A 135 0.69 7.57 3.19
C SER A 135 1.62 6.35 3.27
N ASN A 136 2.75 6.40 2.56
CA ASN A 136 3.75 5.34 2.50
C ASN A 136 5.12 5.82 3.02
N HIS A 137 6.11 4.93 3.00
CA HIS A 137 7.50 5.27 3.31
C HIS A 137 8.43 5.35 2.07
N PHE A 138 7.92 5.20 0.85
CA PHE A 138 8.70 5.21 -0.41
C PHE A 138 8.07 6.11 -1.46
#